data_AF-A0A932HPZ8-F1
#
_entry.id   AF-A0A932HPZ8-F1
#
_cell.length_a   1.000
_cell.length_b   1.000
_cell.length_c   1.000
_cell.angle_alpha   90.00
_cell.angle_beta   90.00
_cell.angle_gamma   90.00
#
_symmetry.space_group_name_H-M   'P 1'
#
loop_
_entity.id
_entity.type
_entity.pdbx_description
1 polymer ?
#
loop_
_entity_poly.entity_id
_entity_poly.type
_entity_poly.pdbx_seq_one_letter_code
_entity_poly.pdbx_strand_id
1 'polypeptide(L)'
;MTGPSPGNKPLQARTPVAKLSSQPVDPLERFVPLGLKIALFLFCILMLYQALDVFIYLSPRPQLPAPLSFIRMFIFLPMHEGGHMLFFWLGRTMSILGGSFWQIMFPLLSFAIALRQHSTVVGPFALFWTGINMMDVSLYMRDAPHRILPLLGGHKSGHDWWNLFRTWDMMESAETIADLMYFGGVFVSGISIMAGIGFAVYYYSNPPPMKQKFYQDPKELTHEPISQSDLSTKATKGHEW
;
A
#
# COMPACT_ATOMS: atom_id res chain seq x y z
N MET A 1 68.83 -19.63 -37.57
CA MET A 1 67.40 -19.98 -37.52
C MET A 1 66.78 -19.25 -36.34
N THR A 2 66.09 -18.14 -36.59
CA THR A 2 65.40 -17.35 -35.56
C THR A 2 63.95 -17.22 -36.03
N GLY A 3 63.04 -17.95 -35.40
CA GLY A 3 61.61 -17.94 -35.73
C GLY A 3 60.94 -16.62 -35.35
N PRO A 4 59.86 -16.21 -36.03
CA PRO A 4 59.17 -14.96 -35.73
C PRO A 4 58.34 -15.08 -34.44
N SER A 5 58.38 -14.02 -33.63
CA SER A 5 57.60 -13.82 -32.41
C SER A 5 56.08 -13.87 -32.69
N PRO A 6 55.23 -14.42 -31.79
CA PRO A 6 53.78 -14.39 -31.97
C PRO A 6 53.31 -12.94 -31.91
N GLY A 7 52.75 -12.46 -33.01
CA GLY A 7 52.20 -11.12 -33.14
C GLY A 7 51.04 -10.89 -32.15
N ASN A 8 51.07 -9.73 -31.51
CA ASN A 8 49.93 -9.14 -30.82
C ASN A 8 48.72 -9.14 -31.76
N LYS A 9 47.71 -9.97 -31.46
CA LYS A 9 46.38 -9.81 -32.06
C LYS A 9 45.85 -8.44 -31.61
N PRO A 10 45.40 -7.57 -32.53
CA PRO A 10 44.76 -6.33 -32.12
C PRO A 10 43.54 -6.68 -31.27
N LEU A 11 43.43 -6.04 -30.10
CA LEU A 11 42.19 -6.01 -29.32
C LEU A 11 41.06 -5.65 -30.28
N GLN A 12 40.17 -6.60 -30.55
CA GLN A 12 38.95 -6.33 -31.29
C GLN A 12 38.25 -5.20 -30.53
N ALA A 13 38.12 -4.05 -31.20
CA ALA A 13 37.38 -2.93 -30.67
C ALA A 13 36.02 -3.45 -30.24
N ARG A 14 35.71 -3.39 -28.94
CA ARG A 14 34.37 -3.69 -28.42
C ARG A 14 33.42 -2.83 -29.24
N THR A 15 32.59 -3.47 -30.05
CA THR A 15 31.50 -2.85 -30.77
C THR A 15 30.74 -1.99 -29.76
N PRO A 16 30.43 -0.72 -30.06
CA PRO A 16 29.60 0.07 -29.17
C PRO A 16 28.32 -0.72 -28.97
N VAL A 17 27.98 -1.04 -27.72
CA VAL A 17 26.71 -1.68 -27.37
C VAL A 17 25.64 -0.89 -28.10
N ALA A 18 25.01 -1.52 -29.09
CA ALA A 18 24.00 -0.89 -29.92
C ALA A 18 23.00 -0.24 -28.95
N LYS A 19 22.83 1.07 -29.11
CA LYS A 19 21.88 1.89 -28.36
C LYS A 19 20.56 1.11 -28.36
N LEU A 20 20.23 0.48 -27.21
CA LEU A 20 19.10 -0.44 -27.09
C LEU A 20 17.90 0.27 -27.72
N SER A 21 17.38 -0.28 -28.82
CA SER A 21 16.52 0.45 -29.73
C SER A 21 15.36 1.08 -28.97
N SER A 22 15.16 2.38 -29.16
CA SER A 22 14.01 3.15 -28.67
C SER A 22 12.73 2.75 -29.40
N GLN A 23 12.36 1.46 -29.32
CA GLN A 23 11.09 0.99 -29.86
C GLN A 23 9.98 1.83 -29.22
N PRO A 24 9.04 2.35 -30.01
CA PRO A 24 7.88 3.05 -29.45
C PRO A 24 7.18 2.09 -28.49
N VAL A 25 6.97 2.54 -27.25
CA VAL A 25 6.25 1.77 -26.24
C VAL A 25 4.86 1.48 -26.80
N ASP A 26 4.42 0.21 -26.75
CA ASP A 26 3.06 -0.16 -27.15
C ASP A 26 2.07 0.76 -26.42
N PRO A 27 1.16 1.44 -27.15
CA PRO A 27 0.12 2.26 -26.53
C PRO A 27 -0.57 1.56 -25.36
N LEU A 28 -0.82 0.25 -25.45
CA LEU A 28 -1.48 -0.52 -24.41
C LEU A 28 -0.66 -0.59 -23.11
N GLU A 29 0.65 -0.87 -23.22
CA GLU A 29 1.58 -0.89 -22.09
C GLU A 29 1.72 0.47 -21.40
N ARG A 30 1.45 1.55 -22.14
CA ARG A 30 1.48 2.91 -21.60
C ARG A 30 0.14 3.33 -20.96
N PHE A 31 -0.97 3.09 -21.64
CA PHE A 31 -2.28 3.62 -21.23
C PHE A 31 -2.96 2.76 -20.16
N VAL A 32 -2.76 1.44 -20.16
CA VAL A 32 -3.40 0.56 -19.16
C VAL A 32 -2.92 0.88 -17.73
N PRO A 33 -1.60 0.97 -17.43
CA PRO A 33 -1.16 1.31 -16.08
C PRO A 33 -1.58 2.72 -15.65
N LEU A 34 -1.68 3.66 -16.59
CA LEU A 34 -2.19 4.99 -16.30
C LEU A 34 -3.68 4.95 -15.93
N GLY A 35 -4.50 4.26 -16.73
CA GLY A 35 -5.93 4.10 -16.47
C GLY A 35 -6.20 3.47 -15.10
N LEU A 36 -5.43 2.44 -14.72
CA LEU A 36 -5.52 1.82 -13.39
C LEU A 36 -5.19 2.81 -12.25
N LYS A 37 -4.15 3.64 -12.41
CA LYS A 37 -3.81 4.67 -11.41
C LYS A 37 -4.89 5.74 -11.31
N ILE A 38 -5.45 6.19 -12.43
CA ILE A 38 -6.55 7.16 -12.45
C ILE A 38 -7.76 6.56 -11.71
N ALA A 39 -8.15 5.34 -12.04
CA ALA A 39 -9.26 4.66 -11.38
C ALA A 39 -9.02 4.52 -9.87
N LEU A 40 -7.80 4.16 -9.45
CA LEU A 40 -7.42 4.06 -8.04
C LEU A 40 -7.58 5.39 -7.29
N PHE A 41 -7.03 6.49 -7.82
CA PHE A 41 -7.08 7.77 -7.11
C PHE A 41 -8.46 8.44 -7.20
N LEU A 42 -9.24 8.18 -8.26
CA LEU A 42 -10.66 8.53 -8.27
C LEU A 42 -11.42 7.78 -7.17
N PHE A 43 -11.16 6.48 -6.99
CA PHE A 43 -11.71 5.71 -5.89
C PHE A 43 -11.32 6.30 -4.52
N CYS A 44 -10.05 6.67 -4.32
CA CYS A 44 -9.60 7.34 -3.10
C CYS A 44 -10.33 8.68 -2.85
N ILE A 45 -10.57 9.48 -3.89
CA ILE A 45 -11.33 10.74 -3.78
C ILE A 45 -12.77 10.48 -3.35
N LEU A 46 -13.44 9.48 -3.95
CA LEU A 46 -14.81 9.12 -3.58
C LEU A 46 -14.90 8.60 -2.14
N MET A 47 -13.91 7.82 -1.72
CA MET A 47 -13.78 7.35 -0.33
C MET A 47 -13.54 8.49 0.66
N LEU A 48 -12.70 9.48 0.30
CA LEU A 48 -12.48 10.68 1.11
C LEU A 48 -13.77 11.49 1.23
N TYR A 49 -14.45 11.75 0.12
CA TYR A 49 -15.73 12.47 0.11
C TYR A 49 -16.75 11.83 1.05
N GLN A 50 -16.88 10.50 0.99
CA GLN A 50 -17.75 9.78 1.91
C GLN A 50 -17.30 9.89 3.37
N ALA A 51 -15.99 9.77 3.65
CA ALA A 51 -15.48 9.88 5.02
C ALA A 51 -15.74 11.27 5.64
N LEU A 52 -15.67 12.34 4.83
CA LEU A 52 -15.99 13.71 5.25
C LEU A 52 -17.47 13.85 5.68
N ASP A 53 -18.38 13.27 4.89
CA ASP A 53 -19.83 13.35 5.12
C ASP A 53 -20.24 12.62 6.42
N VAL A 54 -19.60 11.49 6.75
CA VAL A 54 -19.95 10.68 7.93
C VAL A 54 -19.63 11.42 9.23
N PHE A 55 -18.50 12.12 9.27
CA PHE A 55 -18.03 12.83 10.46
C PHE A 55 -18.90 14.03 10.83
N ILE A 56 -19.40 14.75 9.83
CA ILE A 56 -20.23 15.95 10.05
C ILE A 56 -21.58 15.56 10.67
N TYR A 57 -22.17 14.45 10.21
CA TYR A 57 -23.53 14.09 10.62
C TYR A 57 -23.60 13.06 11.75
N LEU A 58 -22.46 12.50 12.19
CA LEU A 58 -22.39 11.34 13.09
C LEU A 58 -23.43 10.28 12.70
N SER A 59 -23.60 10.07 11.39
CA SER A 59 -24.75 9.36 10.85
C SER A 59 -24.41 7.88 10.68
N PRO A 60 -25.14 6.96 11.34
CA PRO A 60 -24.94 5.52 11.18
C PRO A 60 -25.53 4.99 9.85
N ARG A 61 -26.01 5.87 8.96
CA ARG A 61 -26.66 5.48 7.71
C ARG A 61 -25.64 5.31 6.58
N PRO A 62 -25.87 4.39 5.62
CA PRO A 62 -25.04 4.31 4.42
C PRO A 62 -25.17 5.62 3.64
N GLN A 63 -24.07 6.36 3.55
CA GLN A 63 -24.02 7.59 2.78
C GLN A 63 -23.63 7.28 1.34
N LEU A 64 -24.15 8.06 0.38
CA LEU A 64 -23.88 7.85 -1.03
C LEU A 64 -22.37 8.11 -1.32
N PRO A 65 -21.70 7.21 -2.05
CA PRO A 65 -22.20 5.95 -2.61
C PRO A 65 -22.26 4.85 -1.54
N ALA A 66 -23.44 4.26 -1.31
CA ALA A 66 -23.67 3.24 -0.29
C ALA A 66 -22.69 2.04 -0.35
N PRO A 67 -22.26 1.54 -1.53
CA PRO A 67 -21.24 0.49 -1.62
C PRO A 67 -19.91 0.83 -0.93
N LEU A 68 -19.48 2.10 -0.96
CA LEU A 68 -18.23 2.52 -0.32
C LEU A 68 -18.31 2.48 1.22
N SER A 69 -19.51 2.73 1.78
CA SER A 69 -19.72 2.64 3.22
C SER A 69 -19.56 1.19 3.70
N PHE A 70 -20.04 0.24 2.89
CA PHE A 70 -19.83 -1.18 3.15
C PHE A 70 -18.34 -1.54 3.11
N ILE A 71 -17.56 -1.01 2.16
CA ILE A 71 -16.12 -1.28 2.10
C ILE A 71 -15.42 -0.89 3.41
N ARG A 72 -15.69 0.32 3.95
CA ARG A 72 -15.12 0.73 5.24
C ARG A 72 -15.56 -0.20 6.37
N MET A 73 -16.84 -0.55 6.43
CA MET A 73 -17.36 -1.46 7.45
C MET A 73 -16.72 -2.85 7.36
N PHE A 74 -16.61 -3.45 6.18
CA PHE A 74 -16.10 -4.82 6.03
C PHE A 74 -14.58 -4.92 6.11
N ILE A 75 -13.84 -3.84 5.86
CA ILE A 75 -12.37 -3.85 5.95
C ILE A 75 -11.91 -3.35 7.32
N PHE A 76 -12.44 -2.22 7.78
CA PHE A 76 -11.88 -1.57 8.97
C PHE A 76 -12.34 -2.22 10.26
N LEU A 77 -13.60 -2.66 10.32
CA LEU A 77 -14.14 -3.28 11.53
C LEU A 77 -13.42 -4.58 11.90
N PRO A 78 -13.13 -5.53 10.99
CA PRO A 78 -12.34 -6.71 11.36
C PRO A 78 -10.91 -6.36 11.78
N MET A 79 -10.31 -5.31 11.20
CA MET A 79 -9.00 -4.84 11.63
C MET A 79 -9.06 -4.24 13.04
N HIS A 80 -10.13 -3.50 13.35
CA HIS A 80 -10.38 -2.97 14.68
C HIS A 80 -10.54 -4.11 15.70
N GLU A 81 -11.46 -5.04 15.46
CA GLU A 81 -11.69 -6.17 16.36
C GLU A 81 -10.44 -7.05 16.52
N GLY A 82 -9.73 -7.30 15.43
CA GLY A 82 -8.45 -8.00 15.44
C GLY A 82 -7.37 -7.29 16.25
N GLY A 83 -7.42 -5.95 16.33
CA GLY A 83 -6.52 -5.16 17.16
C GLY A 83 -6.73 -5.40 18.66
N HIS A 84 -7.98 -5.52 19.12
CA HIS A 84 -8.23 -5.91 20.52
C HIS A 84 -7.64 -7.29 20.83
N MET A 85 -7.82 -8.25 19.92
CA MET A 85 -7.26 -9.61 20.05
C MET A 85 -5.73 -9.64 19.94
N LEU A 86 -5.12 -8.74 19.17
CA LEU A 86 -3.67 -8.67 19.03
C LEU A 86 -3.00 -8.04 20.27
N PHE A 87 -3.71 -7.21 21.01
CA PHE A 87 -3.13 -6.43 22.10
C PHE A 87 -3.73 -6.71 23.48
N PHE A 88 -4.60 -7.72 23.62
CA PHE A 88 -5.24 -8.01 24.91
C PHE A 88 -4.24 -8.30 26.03
N TRP A 89 -3.12 -8.95 25.72
CA TRP A 89 -2.11 -9.35 26.69
C TRP A 89 -1.28 -8.17 27.25
N LEU A 90 -1.36 -6.98 26.64
CA LEU A 90 -0.64 -5.78 27.10
C LEU A 90 -1.40 -5.02 28.22
N GLY A 91 -2.46 -5.61 28.77
CA GLY A 91 -3.28 -5.04 29.83
C GLY A 91 -4.46 -4.22 29.32
N ARG A 92 -5.39 -3.91 30.23
CA ARG A 92 -6.75 -3.43 29.91
C ARG A 92 -6.78 -2.22 28.97
N THR A 93 -5.97 -1.20 29.24
CA THR A 93 -5.94 0.02 28.40
C THR A 93 -5.57 -0.33 26.97
N MET A 94 -4.56 -1.18 26.77
CA MET A 94 -4.08 -1.55 25.45
C MET A 94 -4.97 -2.61 24.78
N SER A 95 -5.68 -3.44 25.54
CA SER A 95 -6.73 -4.30 25.01
C SER A 95 -7.83 -3.47 24.35
N ILE A 96 -8.26 -2.37 24.99
CA ILE A 96 -9.31 -1.48 24.49
C ILE A 96 -8.76 -0.57 23.37
N LEU A 97 -7.63 0.08 23.59
CA LEU A 97 -7.00 0.96 22.59
C LEU A 97 -6.53 0.18 21.34
N GLY A 98 -6.26 -1.12 21.50
CA GLY A 98 -5.69 -1.99 20.47
C GLY A 98 -6.44 -1.99 19.16
N GLY A 99 -7.77 -1.89 19.17
CA GLY A 99 -8.55 -1.85 17.94
C GLY A 99 -8.26 -0.62 17.10
N SER A 100 -8.45 0.57 17.69
CA SER A 100 -8.12 1.85 17.04
C SER A 100 -6.64 1.95 16.67
N PHE A 101 -5.75 1.46 17.53
CA PHE A 101 -4.31 1.47 17.28
C PHE A 101 -3.94 0.61 16.06
N TRP A 102 -4.40 -0.64 16.01
CA TRP A 102 -4.06 -1.54 14.89
C TRP A 102 -4.65 -1.06 13.57
N GLN A 103 -5.88 -0.56 13.61
CA GLN A 103 -6.58 0.01 12.48
C GLN A 103 -5.77 1.13 11.79
N ILE A 104 -5.07 1.98 12.54
CA ILE A 104 -4.21 3.04 11.99
C ILE A 104 -2.79 2.55 11.69
N MET A 105 -2.20 1.75 12.58
CA MET A 105 -0.80 1.33 12.46
C MET A 105 -0.56 0.37 11.30
N PHE A 106 -1.48 -0.54 11.01
CA PHE A 106 -1.30 -1.49 9.90
C PHE A 106 -1.06 -0.80 8.54
N PRO A 107 -1.91 0.13 8.07
CA PRO A 107 -1.64 0.82 6.81
C PRO A 107 -0.42 1.74 6.92
N LEU A 108 -0.13 2.31 8.10
CA LEU A 108 1.05 3.15 8.28
C LEU A 108 2.36 2.35 8.15
N LEU A 109 2.40 1.12 8.66
CA LEU A 109 3.52 0.20 8.47
C LEU A 109 3.67 -0.20 7.00
N SER A 110 2.55 -0.42 6.31
CA SER A 110 2.54 -0.69 4.87
C SER A 110 3.09 0.50 4.07
N PHE A 111 2.78 1.74 4.48
CA PHE A 111 3.37 2.95 3.92
C PHE A 111 4.89 2.99 4.15
N ALA A 112 5.36 2.71 5.38
CA ALA A 112 6.79 2.69 5.68
C ALA A 112 7.56 1.66 4.83
N ILE A 113 6.98 0.47 4.63
CA ILE A 113 7.55 -0.55 3.73
C ILE A 113 7.56 -0.06 2.29
N ALA A 114 6.47 0.53 1.81
CA ALA A 114 6.37 1.06 0.45
C ALA A 114 7.37 2.19 0.17
N LEU A 115 7.64 3.06 1.17
CA LEU A 115 8.69 4.08 1.09
C LEU A 115 10.08 3.43 0.92
N ARG A 116 10.40 2.40 1.70
CA ARG A 116 11.67 1.66 1.56
C ARG A 116 11.80 0.96 0.21
N GLN A 117 10.68 0.57 -0.38
CA GLN A 117 10.63 -0.05 -1.72
C GLN A 117 10.52 0.98 -2.85
N HIS A 118 10.50 2.28 -2.56
CA HIS A 118 10.30 3.35 -3.52
C HIS A 118 9.03 3.18 -4.38
N SER A 119 7.98 2.57 -3.81
CA SER A 119 6.73 2.31 -4.51
C SER A 119 5.87 3.58 -4.60
N THR A 120 5.76 4.11 -5.81
CA THR A 120 5.07 5.37 -6.09
C THR A 120 3.55 5.23 -6.23
N VAL A 121 3.04 4.00 -6.17
CA VAL A 121 1.60 3.70 -6.13
C VAL A 121 1.19 3.22 -4.75
N VAL A 122 1.91 2.23 -4.20
CA VAL A 122 1.57 1.65 -2.89
C VAL A 122 1.82 2.64 -1.76
N GLY A 123 2.87 3.46 -1.85
CA GLY A 123 3.18 4.47 -0.85
C GLY A 123 2.02 5.45 -0.64
N PRO A 124 1.62 6.22 -1.67
CA PRO A 124 0.46 7.08 -1.58
C PRO A 124 -0.79 6.31 -1.11
N PHE A 125 -1.15 5.20 -1.75
CA PHE A 125 -2.35 4.46 -1.37
C PHE A 125 -2.37 4.03 0.11
N ALA A 126 -1.26 3.51 0.64
CA ALA A 126 -1.16 3.12 2.05
C ALA A 126 -1.28 4.33 2.99
N LEU A 127 -0.67 5.47 2.65
CA LEU A 127 -0.79 6.70 3.43
C LEU A 127 -2.23 7.25 3.40
N PHE A 128 -2.91 7.16 2.25
CA PHE A 128 -4.33 7.50 2.12
C PHE A 128 -5.18 6.63 3.04
N TRP A 129 -4.91 5.32 3.05
CA TRP A 129 -5.59 4.35 3.89
C TRP A 129 -5.37 4.67 5.39
N THR A 130 -4.18 5.07 5.80
CA THR A 130 -3.93 5.59 7.16
C THR A 130 -4.83 6.78 7.49
N GLY A 131 -4.90 7.79 6.61
CA GLY A 131 -5.73 8.98 6.83
C GLY A 131 -7.22 8.66 6.97
N ILE A 132 -7.74 7.75 6.14
CA ILE A 132 -9.12 7.27 6.23
C ILE A 132 -9.39 6.57 7.57
N ASN A 133 -8.46 5.75 8.06
CA ASN A 133 -8.62 5.12 9.37
C ASN A 133 -8.56 6.13 10.53
N MET A 134 -7.77 7.21 10.42
CA MET A 134 -7.79 8.28 11.42
C MET A 134 -9.16 8.95 11.50
N MET A 135 -9.77 9.27 10.34
CA MET A 135 -11.12 9.80 10.29
C MET A 135 -12.15 8.80 10.84
N ASP A 136 -12.02 7.52 10.53
CA ASP A 136 -12.93 6.48 11.02
C ASP A 136 -12.87 6.34 12.55
N VAL A 137 -11.66 6.26 13.12
CA VAL A 137 -11.44 6.21 14.58
C VAL A 137 -11.95 7.48 15.28
N SER A 138 -11.85 8.65 14.63
CA SER A 138 -12.36 9.90 15.20
C SER A 138 -13.87 9.88 15.47
N LEU A 139 -14.64 9.07 14.72
CA LEU A 139 -16.07 8.89 14.96
C LEU A 139 -16.32 8.23 16.30
N TYR A 140 -15.53 7.22 16.65
CA TYR A 140 -15.64 6.54 17.94
C TYR A 140 -15.25 7.47 19.10
N MET A 141 -14.24 8.33 18.90
CA MET A 141 -13.86 9.36 19.87
C MET A 141 -14.99 10.37 20.11
N ARG A 142 -15.58 10.89 19.01
CA ARG A 142 -16.70 11.85 19.10
C ARG A 142 -17.96 11.22 19.68
N ASP A 143 -18.22 9.95 19.37
CA ASP A 143 -19.36 9.21 19.91
C ASP A 143 -19.20 8.93 21.42
N ALA A 144 -18.00 9.01 21.99
CA ALA A 144 -17.75 8.61 23.38
C ALA A 144 -18.73 9.21 24.41
N PRO A 145 -19.08 10.52 24.40
CA PRO A 145 -20.05 11.07 25.34
C PRO A 145 -21.50 10.62 25.06
N HIS A 146 -21.83 10.31 23.80
CA HIS A 146 -23.19 10.07 23.33
C HIS A 146 -23.57 8.58 23.30
N ARG A 147 -22.64 7.72 22.90
CA ARG A 147 -22.79 6.26 22.74
C ARG A 147 -24.01 5.90 21.89
N ILE A 148 -24.12 6.56 20.74
CA ILE A 148 -25.22 6.37 19.78
C ILE A 148 -24.84 5.45 18.63
N LEU A 149 -23.54 5.27 18.34
CA LEU A 149 -23.10 4.39 17.28
C LEU A 149 -23.46 2.92 17.60
N PRO A 150 -23.98 2.16 16.62
CA PRO A 150 -24.29 0.74 16.81
C PRO A 150 -22.99 -0.06 16.96
N LEU A 151 -22.89 -0.85 18.03
CA LEU A 151 -21.76 -1.73 18.26
C LEU A 151 -21.99 -3.14 17.72
N LEU A 152 -20.90 -3.82 17.34
CA LEU A 152 -20.92 -5.26 17.21
C LEU A 152 -21.27 -5.89 18.58
N GLY A 153 -22.33 -6.69 18.61
CA GLY A 153 -22.82 -7.33 19.83
C GLY A 153 -23.74 -6.47 20.71
N GLY A 154 -23.98 -5.19 20.39
CA GLY A 154 -25.08 -4.39 20.96
C GLY A 154 -24.93 -3.92 22.42
N HIS A 155 -23.81 -4.14 23.09
CA HIS A 155 -23.62 -3.74 24.48
C HIS A 155 -23.04 -2.33 24.62
N LYS A 156 -23.79 -1.38 25.20
CA LYS A 156 -23.36 0.02 25.44
C LYS A 156 -22.07 0.18 26.28
N SER A 157 -21.62 -0.86 26.97
CA SER A 157 -20.33 -0.87 27.68
C SER A 157 -19.13 -1.15 26.76
N GLY A 158 -19.36 -1.53 25.51
CA GLY A 158 -18.34 -1.85 24.50
C GLY A 158 -17.82 -0.64 23.71
N HIS A 159 -18.23 0.60 24.04
CA HIS A 159 -17.67 1.79 23.37
C HIS A 159 -16.25 2.01 23.91
N ASP A 160 -15.25 1.70 23.10
CA ASP A 160 -13.84 1.76 23.51
C ASP A 160 -13.45 3.15 24.01
N TRP A 161 -13.72 4.19 23.21
CA TRP A 161 -13.34 5.55 23.53
C TRP A 161 -14.09 6.14 24.72
N TRP A 162 -15.33 5.69 24.99
CA TRP A 162 -16.00 6.02 26.25
C TRP A 162 -15.26 5.43 27.45
N ASN A 163 -14.85 4.16 27.38
CA ASN A 163 -14.11 3.52 28.46
C ASN A 163 -12.73 4.18 28.68
N LEU A 164 -12.04 4.52 27.59
CA LEU A 164 -10.73 5.17 27.64
C LEU A 164 -10.83 6.59 28.23
N PHE A 165 -11.68 7.46 27.66
CA PHE A 165 -11.83 8.82 28.17
C PHE A 165 -12.39 8.87 29.59
N ARG A 166 -13.27 7.93 29.97
CA ARG A 166 -13.72 7.81 31.36
C ARG A 166 -12.58 7.41 32.29
N THR A 167 -11.73 6.47 31.88
CA THR A 167 -10.60 6.00 32.70
C THR A 167 -9.53 7.08 32.87
N TRP A 168 -9.35 7.92 31.85
CA TRP A 168 -8.37 9.01 31.86
C TRP A 168 -8.91 10.34 32.40
N ASP A 169 -10.20 10.40 32.75
CA ASP A 169 -10.87 11.65 33.15
C ASP A 169 -10.77 12.76 32.07
N MET A 170 -10.95 12.36 30.80
CA MET A 170 -10.77 13.21 29.60
C MET A 170 -12.06 13.36 28.77
N MET A 171 -13.23 13.10 29.35
CA MET A 171 -14.50 13.13 28.60
C MET A 171 -14.78 14.50 27.97
N GLU A 172 -14.42 15.58 28.65
CA GLU A 172 -14.57 16.96 28.13
C GLU A 172 -13.68 17.24 26.92
N SER A 173 -12.59 16.48 26.73
CA SER A 173 -11.69 16.61 25.59
C SER A 173 -12.08 15.74 24.39
N ALA A 174 -13.14 14.92 24.51
CA ALA A 174 -13.48 13.90 23.51
C ALA A 174 -13.68 14.49 22.10
N GLU A 175 -14.44 15.58 22.00
CA GLU A 175 -14.69 16.25 20.72
C GLU A 175 -13.43 16.87 20.12
N THR A 176 -12.60 17.53 20.94
CA THR A 176 -11.35 18.15 20.48
C THR A 176 -10.36 17.11 19.96
N ILE A 177 -10.23 15.96 20.64
CA ILE A 177 -9.36 14.87 20.20
C ILE A 177 -9.91 14.22 18.92
N ALA A 178 -11.24 14.07 18.83
CA ALA A 178 -11.88 13.61 17.60
C ALA A 178 -11.61 14.55 16.42
N ASP A 179 -11.75 15.87 16.60
CA ASP A 179 -11.45 16.86 15.57
C ASP A 179 -9.99 16.79 15.12
N LEU A 180 -9.05 16.69 16.06
CA LEU A 180 -7.64 16.56 15.72
C LEU A 180 -7.37 15.33 14.85
N MET A 181 -7.93 14.17 15.20
CA MET A 181 -7.76 12.95 14.41
C MET A 181 -8.47 13.03 13.06
N TYR A 182 -9.65 13.65 13.01
CA TYR A 182 -10.38 13.84 11.77
C TYR A 182 -9.63 14.76 10.81
N PHE A 183 -9.32 16.00 11.22
CA PHE A 183 -8.63 16.95 10.36
C PHE A 183 -7.22 16.48 10.00
N GLY A 184 -6.52 15.81 10.92
CA GLY A 184 -5.27 15.13 10.63
C GLY A 184 -5.44 14.06 9.55
N GLY A 185 -6.48 13.24 9.64
CA GLY A 185 -6.82 12.23 8.64
C GLY A 185 -7.14 12.84 7.28
N VAL A 186 -7.97 13.88 7.24
CA VAL A 186 -8.31 14.64 6.00
C VAL A 186 -7.04 15.17 5.35
N PHE A 187 -6.16 15.79 6.13
CA PHE A 187 -4.89 16.31 5.64
C PHE A 187 -4.02 15.19 5.05
N VAL A 188 -3.82 14.10 5.80
CA VAL A 188 -3.02 12.94 5.37
C VAL A 188 -3.58 12.30 4.08
N SER A 189 -4.90 12.13 3.99
CA SER A 189 -5.55 11.59 2.79
C SER A 189 -5.41 12.55 1.60
N GLY A 190 -5.56 13.86 1.80
CA GLY A 190 -5.39 14.88 0.77
C GLY A 190 -3.98 14.92 0.19
N ILE A 191 -2.95 14.98 1.05
CA ILE A 191 -1.55 14.98 0.59
C ILE A 191 -1.20 13.68 -0.13
N SER A 192 -1.75 12.55 0.32
CA SER A 192 -1.52 11.27 -0.32
C SER A 192 -2.09 11.23 -1.74
N ILE A 193 -3.35 11.64 -1.92
CA ILE A 193 -3.99 11.68 -3.24
C ILE A 193 -3.21 12.61 -4.17
N MET A 194 -2.82 13.79 -3.70
CA MET A 194 -2.00 14.73 -4.50
C MET A 194 -0.65 14.11 -4.90
N ALA A 195 0.05 13.45 -3.97
CA ALA A 195 1.30 12.77 -4.26
C ALA A 195 1.11 11.63 -5.27
N GLY A 196 0.07 10.82 -5.12
CA GLY A 196 -0.27 9.72 -6.01
C GLY A 196 -0.57 10.16 -7.45
N ILE A 197 -1.37 11.22 -7.60
CA ILE A 197 -1.65 11.85 -8.90
C ILE A 197 -0.35 12.43 -9.48
N GLY A 198 0.44 13.14 -8.66
CA GLY A 198 1.72 13.71 -9.07
C GLY A 198 2.68 12.66 -9.60
N PHE A 199 2.81 11.52 -8.91
CA PHE A 199 3.61 10.38 -9.40
C PHE A 199 3.03 9.79 -10.68
N ALA A 200 1.71 9.61 -10.77
CA ALA A 200 1.08 9.08 -11.99
C ALA A 200 1.40 9.96 -13.21
N VAL A 201 1.30 11.28 -13.07
CA VAL A 201 1.66 12.25 -14.11
C VAL A 201 3.15 12.19 -14.43
N TYR A 202 4.01 12.25 -13.40
CA TYR A 202 5.47 12.23 -13.57
C TYR A 202 5.95 11.01 -14.37
N TYR A 203 5.50 9.80 -14.01
CA TYR A 203 5.90 8.57 -14.70
C TYR A 203 5.23 8.38 -16.06
N TYR A 204 4.08 9.02 -16.30
CA TYR A 204 3.47 9.04 -17.63
C TYR A 204 4.26 9.93 -18.61
N SER A 205 4.75 11.07 -18.11
CA SER A 205 5.63 11.98 -18.85
C SER A 205 7.05 11.44 -19.00
N ASN A 206 7.53 10.67 -18.01
CA ASN A 206 8.88 10.13 -17.95
C ASN A 206 8.84 8.60 -17.75
N PRO A 207 8.46 7.81 -18.77
CA PRO A 207 8.40 6.36 -18.64
C PRO A 207 9.79 5.78 -18.37
N PRO A 208 9.94 4.87 -17.38
CA PRO A 208 11.21 4.21 -17.14
C PRO A 208 11.59 3.36 -18.37
N PRO A 209 12.90 3.19 -18.65
CA PRO A 209 13.34 2.30 -19.71
C PRO A 209 12.82 0.89 -19.44
N MET A 210 12.13 0.29 -20.41
CA MET A 210 11.62 -1.08 -20.27
C MET A 210 12.76 -2.03 -19.95
N LYS A 211 12.67 -2.75 -18.82
CA LYS A 211 13.44 -3.99 -18.68
C LYS A 211 12.81 -4.98 -19.65
N GLN A 212 13.54 -5.39 -20.70
CA GLN A 212 13.18 -6.56 -21.50
C GLN A 212 13.16 -7.78 -20.56
N LYS A 213 11.99 -8.06 -19.96
CA LYS A 213 11.81 -9.28 -19.14
C LYS A 213 11.55 -10.51 -20.00
N PHE A 214 11.18 -10.33 -21.26
CA PHE A 214 10.69 -11.41 -22.14
C PHE A 214 11.41 -11.53 -23.48
N TYR A 215 12.30 -10.60 -23.83
CA TYR A 215 13.14 -10.75 -25.03
C TYR A 215 14.50 -11.28 -24.60
N GLN A 216 14.70 -12.59 -24.75
CA GLN A 216 16.04 -13.15 -24.88
C GLN A 216 16.39 -13.09 -26.37
N ASP A 217 17.58 -12.58 -26.72
CA ASP A 217 18.04 -12.62 -28.10
C ASP A 217 18.12 -14.09 -28.53
N PRO A 218 17.49 -14.50 -29.66
CA PRO A 218 17.62 -15.86 -30.18
C PRO A 218 19.08 -16.32 -30.31
N LYS A 219 20.03 -15.39 -30.49
CA LYS A 219 21.47 -15.69 -30.51
C LYS A 219 22.02 -16.09 -29.14
N GLU A 220 21.52 -15.51 -28.05
CA GLU A 220 21.89 -15.90 -26.68
C GLU A 220 21.36 -17.30 -26.31
N LEU A 221 20.25 -17.73 -26.93
CA LEU A 221 19.69 -19.09 -26.78
C LEU A 221 20.52 -20.16 -27.52
N THR A 222 21.40 -19.79 -28.46
CA THR A 222 22.08 -20.72 -29.36
C THR A 222 23.55 -21.01 -29.03
N HIS A 223 24.10 -20.50 -27.92
CA HIS A 223 25.56 -20.55 -27.68
C HIS A 223 26.07 -21.54 -26.62
N GLU A 224 25.25 -22.36 -26.00
CA GLU A 224 25.75 -23.53 -25.26
C GLU A 224 25.13 -24.82 -25.78
N PRO A 225 25.88 -25.65 -26.55
CA PRO A 225 25.51 -27.05 -26.64
C PRO A 225 25.68 -27.63 -25.24
N ILE A 226 24.57 -28.08 -24.63
CA ILE A 226 24.60 -28.84 -23.38
C ILE A 226 25.59 -29.97 -23.57
N SER A 227 26.73 -29.92 -22.88
CA SER A 227 27.70 -31.00 -22.89
C SER A 227 27.01 -32.25 -22.33
N GLN A 228 27.15 -33.38 -23.01
CA GLN A 228 26.61 -34.67 -22.52
C GLN A 228 27.16 -35.05 -21.12
N SER A 229 28.26 -34.43 -20.66
CA SER A 229 28.78 -34.58 -19.30
C SER A 229 27.84 -34.04 -18.21
N ASP A 230 27.04 -33.02 -18.52
CA ASP A 230 26.19 -32.33 -17.53
C ASP A 230 24.86 -33.05 -17.32
N LEU A 231 24.46 -33.90 -18.27
CA LEU A 231 23.30 -34.76 -18.17
C LEU A 231 23.55 -35.99 -17.27
N SER A 232 24.79 -36.49 -17.21
CA SER A 232 25.12 -37.67 -16.37
C SER A 232 25.29 -37.33 -14.88
N THR A 233 25.70 -36.10 -14.56
CA THR A 233 25.89 -35.63 -13.18
C THR A 233 24.57 -35.27 -12.49
N LYS A 234 23.54 -34.86 -13.24
CA LYS A 234 22.20 -34.61 -12.68
C LYS A 234 21.39 -35.88 -12.43
N ALA A 235 21.64 -36.97 -13.16
CA ALA A 235 20.94 -38.23 -12.97
C ALA A 235 21.36 -38.98 -11.68
N THR A 236 22.58 -38.74 -11.17
CA THR A 236 23.13 -39.46 -10.01
C THR A 236 22.87 -38.78 -8.66
N LYS A 237 22.44 -37.51 -8.64
CA LYS A 237 22.11 -36.76 -7.41
C LYS A 237 20.62 -36.77 -7.03
N GLY A 238 19.84 -37.68 -7.61
CA GLY A 238 18.40 -37.80 -7.42
C GLY A 238 17.96 -38.88 -6.44
N HIS A 239 18.77 -39.28 -5.45
CA HIS A 239 18.35 -40.25 -4.43
C HIS A 239 19.14 -40.11 -3.12
N GLU A 240 18.91 -39.03 -2.37
CA GLU A 240 19.11 -39.05 -0.92
C GLU A 240 17.95 -38.25 -0.29
N TRP A 241 17.04 -38.99 0.37
CA TRP A 241 16.04 -38.47 1.29
C TRP A 241 16.58 -38.63 2.72
#